data_AF-A0A3A9XZ78-F1
#
_entry.id   AF-A0A3A9XZ78-F1
#
_cell.length_a   1.000
_cell.length_b   1.000
_cell.length_c   1.000
_cell.angle_alpha   90.00
_cell.angle_beta   90.00
_cell.angle_gamma   90.00
#
_symmetry.space_group_name_H-M   'P 1'
#
loop_
_entity.id
_entity.type
_entity.pdbx_description
1 polymer ?
#
loop_
_entity_poly.entity_id
_entity_poly.type
_entity_poly.pdbx_seq_one_letter_code
_entity_poly.pdbx_strand_id
1 'polypeptide(L)' 'MTTEQVVEPVLDAEDLRLLRLLATGLPLETVARRMGLSERTVRRRVRAVCDRLGVAAPIQAVVWAARRGLL' A
#
# COMPACT_ATOMS: atom_id res chain seq x y z
N MET A 1 4.11 34.13 6.53
CA MET A 1 5.22 33.17 6.33
C MET A 1 5.17 32.15 7.46
N THR A 2 4.50 31.01 7.26
CA THR A 2 4.54 29.91 8.22
C THR A 2 4.41 28.60 7.45
N THR A 3 5.57 28.02 7.16
CA THR A 3 5.85 26.58 6.96
C THR A 3 4.80 25.76 6.20
N GLU A 4 5.05 25.64 4.90
CA GLU A 4 4.60 24.50 4.09
C GLU A 4 5.22 23.23 4.71
N GLN A 5 4.47 22.56 5.58
CA GLN A 5 4.82 21.24 6.06
C GLN A 5 4.66 20.29 4.88
N VAL A 6 5.77 19.97 4.21
CA VAL A 6 5.82 18.87 3.26
C VAL A 6 5.60 17.59 4.06
N VAL A 7 4.34 17.21 4.24
CA VAL A 7 3.97 15.93 4.85
C VAL A 7 4.43 14.88 3.86
N GLU A 8 5.59 14.27 4.10
CA GLU A 8 6.00 13.11 3.33
C GLU A 8 4.84 12.10 3.36
N PRO A 9 4.36 11.64 2.20
CA PRO A 9 3.22 10.77 2.18
C PRO A 9 3.58 9.47 2.91
N VAL A 10 2.71 9.06 3.84
CA VAL A 10 2.86 7.84 4.64
C VAL A 10 3.03 6.58 3.78
N LEU A 11 2.71 6.64 2.49
CA LEU A 11 2.91 5.59 1.50
C LEU A 11 3.51 6.19 0.23
N ASP A 12 4.45 5.49 -0.39
CA ASP A 12 4.98 5.89 -1.70
C ASP A 12 4.04 5.46 -2.85
N ALA A 13 4.36 5.86 -4.08
CA ALA A 13 3.54 5.55 -5.25
C ALA A 13 3.41 4.04 -5.52
N GLU A 14 4.44 3.26 -5.20
CA GLU A 14 4.45 1.80 -5.39
C GLU A 14 3.64 1.09 -4.31
N ASP A 15 3.64 1.59 -3.08
CA ASP A 15 2.77 1.14 -1.99
C ASP A 15 1.30 1.43 -2.33
N LEU A 16 0.98 2.60 -2.88
CA LEU A 16 -0.36 2.92 -3.36
C LEU A 16 -0.78 2.04 -4.54
N ARG A 17 0.12 1.79 -5.50
CA ARG A 17 -0.11 0.87 -6.62
C ARG A 17 -0.39 -0.55 -6.13
N LEU A 18 0.35 -1.03 -5.14
CA LEU A 18 0.13 -2.31 -4.46
C LEU A 18 -1.28 -2.37 -3.85
N LEU A 19 -1.67 -1.36 -3.07
CA LEU A 19 -2.98 -1.32 -2.42
C LEU A 19 -4.13 -1.27 -3.42
N ARG A 20 -3.98 -0.54 -4.54
CA ARG A 20 -4.96 -0.55 -5.64
C ARG A 20 -5.16 -1.94 -6.22
N LEU A 21 -4.07 -2.66 -6.50
CA LEU A 21 -4.16 -4.02 -7.01
C LEU A 21 -4.81 -4.97 -6.00
N LEU A 22 -4.48 -4.85 -4.72
CA LEU A 22 -5.13 -5.64 -3.66
C LEU A 22 -6.62 -5.31 -3.51
N ALA A 23 -7.02 -4.04 -3.69
CA ALA A 23 -8.41 -3.61 -3.63
C ALA A 23 -9.29 -4.27 -4.70
N THR A 24 -8.70 -4.72 -5.81
CA THR A 24 -9.42 -5.47 -6.85
C THR A 24 -9.66 -6.95 -6.50
N GLY A 25 -9.25 -7.41 -5.31
CA GLY A 25 -9.46 -8.79 -4.87
C GLY A 25 -8.48 -9.80 -5.48
N LEU A 26 -7.39 -9.33 -6.10
CA LEU A 26 -6.40 -10.20 -6.72
C LEU A 26 -5.54 -10.92 -5.68
N PRO A 27 -5.17 -12.20 -5.93
CA PRO A 27 -4.24 -12.91 -5.08
C PRO A 27 -2.83 -12.30 -5.19
N LEU A 28 -2.03 -12.42 -4.11
CA LEU A 28 -0.69 -11.80 -4.01
C LEU A 28 0.26 -12.19 -5.14
N GLU A 29 0.17 -13.43 -5.63
CA GLU A 29 0.94 -13.91 -6.78
C GLU A 29 0.65 -13.12 -8.06
N THR A 30 -0.63 -12.77 -8.28
CA THR A 30 -1.06 -11.99 -9.45
C THR A 30 -0.64 -10.53 -9.30
N VAL A 31 -0.76 -9.98 -8.08
CA VAL A 31 -0.25 -8.65 -7.76
C VAL A 31 1.25 -8.56 -8.02
N ALA A 32 2.03 -9.55 -7.58
CA ALA A 32 3.47 -9.62 -7.80
C ALA A 32 3.82 -9.61 -9.29
N ARG A 33 3.15 -10.45 -10.10
CA ARG A 33 3.30 -10.45 -11.56
C ARG A 33 3.00 -9.08 -12.17
N ARG A 34 1.92 -8.42 -11.77
CA ARG A 34 1.52 -7.09 -12.29
C ARG A 34 2.47 -5.96 -11.88
N MET A 35 3.18 -6.12 -10.78
CA MET A 35 4.21 -5.18 -10.32
C MET A 35 5.61 -5.51 -10.86
N GLY A 36 5.80 -6.65 -11.54
CA GLY A 36 7.13 -7.11 -11.95
C GLY A 36 8.02 -7.53 -10.78
N LEU A 37 7.41 -8.01 -9.68
CA LEU A 37 8.09 -8.37 -8.43
C LEU A 37 7.91 -9.86 -8.12
N SER A 38 8.78 -10.38 -7.25
CA SER A 38 8.55 -11.68 -6.63
C SER A 38 7.43 -11.61 -5.58
N GLU A 39 6.73 -12.71 -5.35
CA GLU A 39 5.71 -12.78 -4.29
C GLU A 39 6.30 -12.50 -2.91
N ARG A 40 7.53 -12.96 -2.63
CA ARG A 40 8.27 -12.63 -1.41
C ARG A 40 8.44 -11.12 -1.23
N THR A 41 8.78 -10.42 -2.31
CA THR A 41 8.95 -8.94 -2.29
C THR A 41 7.61 -8.26 -2.00
N VAL A 42 6.52 -8.71 -2.64
CA VAL A 42 5.17 -8.16 -2.37
C VAL A 42 4.76 -8.41 -0.92
N ARG A 43 4.94 -9.63 -0.39
CA ARG A 43 4.63 -9.95 1.02
C ARG A 43 5.42 -9.07 1.98
N ARG A 44 6.71 -8.83 1.72
CA ARG A 44 7.53 -7.92 2.52
C ARG A 44 7.01 -6.48 2.46
N ARG A 45 6.66 -6.00 1.26
CA ARG A 45 6.12 -4.64 1.08
C ARG A 45 4.76 -4.48 1.77
N VAL A 46 3.85 -5.45 1.64
CA VAL A 46 2.58 -5.46 2.35
C VAL A 46 2.77 -5.37 3.87
N ARG A 47 3.73 -6.13 4.44
CA ARG A 47 4.05 -6.03 5.88
C ARG A 47 4.54 -4.63 6.25
N ALA A 48 5.49 -4.09 5.49
CA ALA A 48 5.99 -2.74 5.73
C ALA A 48 4.88 -1.68 5.66
N VAL A 49 3.96 -1.80 4.69
CA VAL A 49 2.77 -0.94 4.59
C VAL A 49 1.89 -1.11 5.83
N CYS A 50 1.58 -2.34 6.23
CA CYS A 50 0.80 -2.60 7.44
C CYS A 50 1.44 -1.97 8.69
N ASP A 51 2.76 -2.14 8.87
CA ASP A 51 3.52 -1.60 9.99
C ASP A 51 3.49 -0.06 10.01
N ARG A 52 3.70 0.59 8.86
CA ARG A 52 3.63 2.06 8.70
C ARG A 52 2.24 2.61 9.01
N LEU A 53 1.19 1.85 8.69
CA LEU A 53 -0.20 2.25 8.91
C LEU A 53 -0.74 1.84 10.28
N GLY A 54 0.00 1.05 11.06
CA GLY A 54 -0.45 0.51 12.35
C GLY A 54 -1.62 -0.45 12.23
N VAL A 55 -1.71 -1.21 11.13
CA VAL A 55 -2.80 -2.17 10.88
C VAL A 55 -2.26 -3.61 10.85
N ALA A 56 -3.10 -4.58 11.22
CA ALA A 56 -2.70 -5.97 11.34
C ALA A 56 -2.85 -6.78 10.03
N ALA A 57 -3.72 -6.33 9.12
CA ALA A 57 -4.08 -7.08 7.93
C ALA A 57 -4.04 -6.23 6.64
N PRO A 58 -3.70 -6.82 5.47
CA PRO A 58 -3.65 -6.09 4.21
C PRO A 58 -4.98 -5.43 3.82
N ILE A 59 -6.10 -6.09 4.13
CA ILE A 59 -7.43 -5.52 3.89
C ILE A 59 -7.67 -4.25 4.71
N GLN A 60 -7.11 -4.14 5.91
CA GLN A 60 -7.20 -2.92 6.72
C GLN A 60 -6.38 -1.78 6.09
N ALA A 61 -5.22 -2.09 5.49
CA ALA A 61 -4.44 -1.11 4.73
C ALA A 61 -5.20 -0.61 3.49
N VAL A 62 -5.88 -1.51 2.77
CA VAL A 62 -6.76 -1.13 1.65
C VAL A 62 -7.89 -0.22 2.12
N VAL A 63 -8.59 -0.57 3.20
CA VAL A 63 -9.66 0.27 3.79
C VAL A 63 -9.13 1.63 4.24
N TRP A 64 -7.93 1.67 4.83
CA TRP A 64 -7.27 2.90 5.24
C TRP A 64 -7.04 3.85 4.06
N ALA A 65 -6.59 3.31 2.92
CA ALA A 65 -6.33 4.07 1.69
C ALA A 65 -7.65 4.52 1.03
N ALA A 66 -8.66 3.66 0.97
CA ALA A 66 -9.98 3.97 0.42
C ALA A 66 -10.64 5.15 1.16
N ARG A 67 -10.62 5.14 2.50
CA ARG A 67 -11.19 6.21 3.35
C ARG A 67 -10.51 7.57 3.15
N ARG A 68 -9.32 7.60 2.57
CA ARG A 68 -8.53 8.80 2.30
C ARG A 68 -8.53 9.23 0.83
N GLY A 69 -9.28 8.53 -0.03
CA GLY A 69 -9.31 8.82 -1.47
C GLY A 69 -8.00 8.52 -2.19
N LEU A 70 -7.21 7.56 -1.70
CA LEU A 70 -5.88 7.24 -2.23
C LEU A 70 -5.87 6.07 -3.23
N LEU A 71 -7.00 5.41 -3.44
CA LEU A 71 -7.16 4.29 -4.39
C LEU A 71 -7.67 4.77 -5.73
#